data_AF-A0A3R6Z0H7-F1
#
_entry.id   AF-A0A3R6Z0H7-F1
#
_cell.length_a   1.000
_cell.length_b   1.000
_cell.length_c   1.000
_cell.angle_alpha   90.00
_cell.angle_beta   90.00
_cell.angle_gamma   90.00
#
_symmetry.space_group_name_H-M   'P 1'
#
loop_
_entity.id
_entity.type
_entity.pdbx_description
1 polymer ?
#
loop_
_entity_poly.entity_id
_entity_poly.type
_entity_poly.pdbx_seq_one_letter_code
_entity_poly.pdbx_strand_id
1 'polypeptide(L)'
;MKRRAQPNTLATSFKAGTPTSPKHDASSPLSHKKDANGGVPVGEDIAKPNLSVIKRVVAGFSMIALFGLIIYGGHLYVTLLIVVLQTLIFRELVNVRYRAAAEKNIPWFRSIQLTWTIVTLCLIVFQMRFVLDSICKGLVWLFFPASLVVCNDCFAYFCGKLVGRRVFTTPFLKLSPNKTWEGFLGAFVCTLVFAFWSSALLAQSPWMICPLESIEVQ
;
A
#
# COMPACT_ATOMS: atom_id res chain seq x y z
N MET A 1 -34.77 -38.66 -42.34
CA MET A 1 -33.98 -39.54 -43.24
C MET A 1 -33.75 -38.79 -44.56
N LYS A 2 -32.48 -38.57 -44.99
CA LYS A 2 -32.04 -37.83 -46.23
C LYS A 2 -32.51 -36.34 -46.31
N ARG A 3 -31.62 -35.36 -46.53
CA ARG A 3 -31.04 -34.82 -47.81
C ARG A 3 -32.14 -34.36 -48.79
N ARG A 4 -32.03 -33.25 -49.55
CA ARG A 4 -30.94 -32.31 -49.93
C ARG A 4 -31.59 -30.87 -50.01
N ALA A 5 -31.02 -29.72 -50.43
CA ALA A 5 -29.76 -29.34 -51.09
C ALA A 5 -29.38 -27.84 -50.86
N GLN A 6 -28.46 -27.34 -51.69
CA GLN A 6 -28.04 -25.95 -51.94
C GLN A 6 -27.91 -25.81 -53.48
N PRO A 7 -27.95 -24.60 -54.07
CA PRO A 7 -26.68 -24.07 -54.59
C PRO A 7 -26.50 -22.53 -54.53
N ASN A 8 -25.24 -22.12 -54.33
CA ASN A 8 -24.39 -21.27 -55.19
C ASN A 8 -25.12 -20.28 -56.15
N THR A 9 -24.63 -19.06 -56.42
CA THR A 9 -23.26 -18.51 -56.50
C THR A 9 -23.39 -16.96 -56.44
N LEU A 10 -22.40 -16.07 -56.40
CA LEU A 10 -21.17 -15.91 -57.20
C LEU A 10 -20.23 -14.89 -56.49
N ALA A 11 -18.94 -14.92 -56.80
CA ALA A 11 -17.95 -13.98 -56.29
C ALA A 11 -17.45 -13.00 -57.38
N THR A 12 -16.48 -12.16 -57.02
CA THR A 12 -15.64 -11.31 -57.89
C THR A 12 -16.25 -10.03 -58.48
N SER A 13 -15.69 -8.89 -58.07
CA SER A 13 -14.90 -8.03 -58.97
C SER A 13 -13.90 -7.21 -58.14
N PHE A 14 -12.80 -6.73 -58.75
CA PHE A 14 -11.65 -6.14 -58.05
C PHE A 14 -10.93 -5.09 -58.91
N LYS A 15 -10.82 -3.85 -58.41
CA LYS A 15 -9.86 -2.76 -58.74
C LYS A 15 -10.21 -1.57 -57.81
N ALA A 16 -9.34 -0.92 -57.04
CA ALA A 16 -7.93 -0.49 -57.17
C ALA A 16 -7.76 0.85 -57.93
N GLY A 17 -7.36 1.92 -57.20
CA GLY A 17 -7.04 3.24 -57.75
C GLY A 17 -7.18 4.42 -56.77
N THR A 18 -6.06 4.87 -56.19
CA THR A 18 -5.84 6.18 -55.52
C THR A 18 -5.08 7.13 -56.49
N PRO A 19 -4.81 8.42 -56.18
CA PRO A 19 -5.32 9.33 -55.15
C PRO A 19 -5.76 10.73 -55.70
N THR A 20 -6.29 11.62 -54.86
CA THR A 20 -6.01 13.09 -54.91
C THR A 20 -6.52 13.83 -53.67
N SER A 21 -5.95 15.01 -53.38
CA SER A 21 -6.37 15.94 -52.33
C SER A 21 -6.27 17.39 -52.86
N PRO A 22 -7.25 18.26 -52.58
CA PRO A 22 -7.10 19.71 -52.76
C PRO A 22 -6.54 20.39 -51.50
N LYS A 23 -5.75 21.46 -51.70
CA LYS A 23 -5.42 22.48 -50.68
C LYS A 23 -5.91 23.84 -51.18
N HIS A 24 -6.36 24.68 -50.25
CA HIS A 24 -6.27 26.15 -50.12
C HIS A 24 -7.39 26.58 -49.13
N ASP A 25 -7.34 27.71 -48.41
CA ASP A 25 -6.60 28.97 -48.64
C ASP A 25 -5.56 29.34 -47.55
N ALA A 26 -4.83 30.44 -47.78
CA ALA A 26 -3.90 31.03 -46.82
C ALA A 26 -3.72 32.55 -47.00
N SER A 27 -3.72 33.31 -45.90
CA SER A 27 -3.24 34.70 -45.76
C SER A 27 -3.22 35.11 -44.27
N SER A 28 -2.41 36.05 -43.75
CA SER A 28 -1.08 36.58 -44.13
C SER A 28 -0.42 37.20 -42.86
N PRO A 29 0.92 37.34 -42.76
CA PRO A 29 1.59 37.62 -41.47
C PRO A 29 2.20 39.02 -41.29
N LEU A 30 2.13 39.56 -40.06
CA LEU A 30 3.04 40.54 -39.39
C LEU A 30 2.57 40.65 -37.91
N SER A 31 3.32 41.16 -36.92
CA SER A 31 4.61 41.87 -36.92
C SER A 31 5.48 41.56 -35.68
N HIS A 32 6.72 42.03 -35.77
CA HIS A 32 7.86 41.87 -34.88
C HIS A 32 7.77 42.70 -33.58
N LYS A 33 8.13 42.12 -32.42
CA LYS A 33 8.84 42.87 -31.37
C LYS A 33 9.98 42.03 -30.77
N LYS A 34 11.13 42.68 -30.60
CA LYS A 34 12.40 42.12 -30.14
C LYS A 34 12.98 43.07 -29.10
N ASP A 35 12.64 42.86 -27.83
CA ASP A 35 13.26 43.56 -26.72
C ASP A 35 14.35 42.65 -26.14
N ALA A 36 15.61 43.03 -26.33
CA ALA A 36 16.74 42.35 -25.71
C ALA A 36 17.24 43.19 -24.52
N ASN A 37 17.45 42.55 -23.38
CA ASN A 37 18.35 43.08 -22.36
C ASN A 37 19.08 41.92 -21.68
N GLY A 38 20.39 42.09 -21.46
CA GLY A 38 21.27 41.03 -20.92
C GLY A 38 21.53 41.22 -19.43
N GLY A 39 21.68 40.11 -18.70
CA GLY A 39 21.87 40.15 -17.25
C GLY A 39 22.40 38.84 -16.67
N VAL A 40 23.69 38.58 -16.90
CA VAL A 40 24.63 37.67 -16.21
C VAL A 40 24.09 36.30 -15.69
N PRO A 41 24.64 35.15 -16.14
CA PRO A 41 24.39 33.87 -15.48
C PRO A 41 25.10 33.81 -14.12
N VAL A 42 24.37 34.01 -13.04
CA VAL A 42 24.90 33.95 -11.66
C VAL A 42 24.41 32.70 -10.94
N GLY A 43 25.37 31.91 -10.44
CA GLY A 43 25.20 31.13 -9.22
C GLY A 43 24.39 29.84 -9.35
N GLU A 44 25.14 28.74 -9.50
CA GLU A 44 24.84 27.46 -8.85
C GLU A 44 23.51 26.77 -9.24
N ASP A 45 23.61 25.83 -10.19
CA ASP A 45 22.74 24.65 -10.24
C ASP A 45 22.97 23.78 -8.99
N ILE A 46 22.56 24.28 -7.81
CA ILE A 46 22.31 23.45 -6.64
C ILE A 46 21.36 22.36 -7.11
N ALA A 47 21.85 21.12 -7.18
CA ALA A 47 21.12 19.99 -7.75
C ALA A 47 19.86 19.70 -6.92
N LYS A 48 18.77 20.41 -7.23
CA LYS A 48 17.56 20.55 -6.40
C LYS A 48 17.07 19.15 -6.04
N PRO A 49 17.26 18.68 -4.79
CA PRO A 49 17.07 17.27 -4.50
C PRO A 49 15.60 16.95 -4.75
N ASN A 50 15.34 15.87 -5.49
CA ASN A 50 14.01 15.58 -6.03
C ASN A 50 12.93 15.79 -4.95
N LEU A 51 12.09 16.81 -5.11
CA LEU A 51 11.20 17.27 -4.02
C LEU A 51 10.22 16.18 -3.57
N SER A 52 9.90 15.24 -4.47
CA SER A 52 9.16 14.00 -4.19
C SER A 52 9.92 13.03 -3.27
N VAL A 53 11.24 12.94 -3.38
CA VAL A 53 12.13 12.17 -2.50
C VAL A 53 12.31 12.89 -1.16
N ILE A 54 12.58 14.21 -1.15
CA ILE A 54 12.65 14.98 0.11
C ILE A 54 11.36 14.78 0.92
N LYS A 55 10.19 14.98 0.30
CA LYS A 55 8.89 14.83 0.97
C LYS A 55 8.68 13.42 1.54
N ARG A 56 9.15 12.37 0.86
CA ARG A 56 9.09 10.98 1.37
C ARG A 56 10.03 10.77 2.56
N VAL A 57 11.26 11.29 2.50
CA VAL A 57 12.25 11.19 3.58
C VAL A 57 11.78 11.95 4.84
N VAL A 58 11.32 13.19 4.67
CA VAL A 58 10.76 14.01 5.76
C VAL A 58 9.51 13.38 6.36
N ALA A 59 8.59 12.86 5.53
CA ALA A 59 7.42 12.12 6.03
C ALA A 59 7.81 10.85 6.80
N GLY A 60 8.83 10.11 6.32
CA GLY A 60 9.37 8.94 7.02
C GLY A 60 9.93 9.28 8.40
N PHE A 61 10.82 10.28 8.49
CA PHE A 61 11.34 10.74 9.77
C PHE A 61 10.25 11.29 10.70
N SER A 62 9.26 12.02 10.17
CA SER A 62 8.12 12.53 10.93
C SER A 62 7.26 11.40 11.51
N MET A 63 6.98 10.35 10.73
CA MET A 63 6.26 9.15 11.19
C MET A 63 7.01 8.41 12.30
N ILE A 64 8.34 8.24 12.15
CA ILE A 64 9.20 7.58 13.14
C ILE A 64 9.26 8.39 14.44
N ALA A 65 9.43 9.72 14.35
CA ALA A 65 9.48 10.60 15.51
C ALA A 65 8.14 10.62 16.27
N LEU A 66 7.01 10.67 15.55
CA LEU A 66 5.67 10.58 16.15
C LEU A 66 5.45 9.23 16.86
N PHE A 67 5.86 8.13 16.24
CA PHE A 67 5.76 6.79 16.84
C PHE A 67 6.62 6.66 18.10
N GLY A 68 7.86 7.17 18.07
CA GLY A 68 8.74 7.21 19.25
C GLY A 68 8.19 8.05 20.40
N LEU A 69 7.58 9.21 20.09
CA LEU A 69 6.92 10.06 21.08
C LEU A 69 5.69 9.38 21.73
N ILE A 70 4.89 8.67 20.94
CA ILE A 70 3.73 7.91 21.44
C ILE A 70 4.16 6.73 22.32
N ILE A 71 5.25 6.04 21.95
CA ILE A 71 5.87 5.02 22.79
C ILE A 71 6.34 5.66 24.11
N TYR A 72 7.05 6.80 24.08
CA TYR A 72 7.53 7.48 25.29
C TYR A 72 6.39 7.84 26.28
N GLY A 73 5.17 8.09 25.79
CA GLY A 73 3.98 8.27 26.64
C GLY A 73 3.50 7.02 27.40
N GLY A 74 4.02 5.83 27.08
CA GLY A 74 3.72 4.57 27.78
C GLY A 74 2.37 3.95 27.43
N HIS A 75 1.91 3.01 28.27
CA HIS A 75 0.77 2.11 28.01
C HIS A 75 -0.50 2.83 27.54
N LEU A 76 -0.84 3.99 28.12
CA LEU A 76 -2.04 4.75 27.78
C LEU A 76 -1.98 5.32 26.34
N TYR A 77 -0.87 5.97 25.97
CA TYR A 77 -0.72 6.59 24.65
C TYR A 77 -0.62 5.54 23.54
N VAL A 78 0.08 4.42 23.80
CA VAL A 78 0.11 3.26 22.88
C VAL A 78 -1.29 2.66 22.70
N THR A 79 -2.07 2.52 23.78
CA THR A 79 -3.46 2.04 23.72
C THR A 79 -4.35 2.98 22.90
N LEU A 80 -4.26 4.29 23.14
CA LEU A 80 -5.01 5.30 22.38
C LEU A 80 -4.64 5.30 20.88
N LEU A 81 -3.35 5.14 20.54
CA LEU A 81 -2.92 5.00 19.15
C LEU A 81 -3.56 3.77 18.48
N ILE A 82 -3.65 2.62 19.16
CA ILE A 82 -4.30 1.43 18.61
C ILE A 82 -5.79 1.71 18.38
N VAL A 83 -6.50 2.32 19.32
CA VAL A 83 -7.93 2.68 19.17
C VAL A 83 -8.13 3.62 17.97
N VAL A 84 -7.25 4.61 17.78
CA VAL A 84 -7.28 5.52 16.63
C VAL A 84 -7.01 4.79 15.32
N LEU A 85 -5.93 3.99 15.23
CA LEU A 85 -5.59 3.21 14.04
C LEU A 85 -6.70 2.23 13.67
N GLN A 86 -7.26 1.52 14.64
CA GLN A 86 -8.36 0.57 14.46
C GLN A 86 -9.61 1.28 13.91
N THR A 87 -9.91 2.49 14.41
CA THR A 87 -11.03 3.32 13.94
C THR A 87 -10.80 3.83 12.51
N LEU A 88 -9.58 4.27 12.18
CA LEU A 88 -9.21 4.73 10.83
C LEU A 88 -9.27 3.58 9.81
N ILE A 89 -8.74 2.40 10.16
CA ILE A 89 -8.79 1.20 9.32
C ILE A 89 -10.25 0.76 9.10
N PHE A 90 -11.08 0.73 10.16
CA PHE A 90 -12.49 0.40 10.01
C PHE A 90 -13.25 1.40 9.13
N ARG A 91 -13.01 2.71 9.30
CA ARG A 91 -13.58 3.76 8.45
C ARG A 91 -13.23 3.58 6.98
N GLU A 92 -11.97 3.32 6.66
CA GLU A 92 -11.53 3.14 5.27
C GLU A 92 -12.03 1.80 4.69
N LEU A 93 -12.06 0.74 5.49
CA LEU A 93 -12.63 -0.54 5.10
C LEU A 93 -14.12 -0.41 4.75
N VAL A 94 -14.89 0.36 5.50
CA VAL A 94 -16.30 0.70 5.20
C VAL A 94 -16.41 1.55 3.93
N ASN A 95 -15.55 2.57 3.75
CA ASN A 95 -15.49 3.40 2.53
C ASN A 95 -15.23 2.55 1.27
N VAL A 96 -14.20 1.69 1.29
CA VAL A 96 -13.88 0.74 0.21
C VAL A 96 -15.04 -0.23 -0.02
N ARG A 97 -15.65 -0.77 1.05
CA ARG A 97 -16.80 -1.68 0.93
C ARG A 97 -18.05 -1.02 0.34
N TYR A 98 -18.26 0.27 0.60
CA TYR A 98 -19.36 1.06 0.05
C TYR A 98 -19.14 1.35 -1.44
N ARG A 99 -17.92 1.77 -1.83
CA ARG A 99 -17.53 1.96 -3.25
C ARG A 99 -17.73 0.67 -4.07
N ALA A 100 -17.22 -0.45 -3.56
CA ALA A 100 -17.37 -1.77 -4.20
C ALA A 100 -18.82 -2.31 -4.21
N ALA A 101 -19.75 -1.66 -3.51
CA ALA A 101 -21.18 -1.93 -3.59
C ALA A 101 -21.91 -0.99 -4.56
N ALA A 102 -21.50 0.30 -4.64
CA ALA A 102 -22.05 1.25 -5.61
C ALA A 102 -21.84 0.80 -7.07
N GLU A 103 -20.77 0.05 -7.35
CA GLU A 103 -20.50 -0.56 -8.66
C GLU A 103 -21.31 -1.84 -8.95
N LYS A 104 -22.07 -2.37 -7.98
CA LYS A 104 -22.76 -3.68 -8.10
C LYS A 104 -24.21 -3.62 -7.65
N ASN A 105 -25.13 -3.81 -8.60
CA ASN A 105 -26.56 -3.99 -8.36
C ASN A 105 -26.89 -5.34 -7.69
N ILE A 106 -26.50 -5.51 -6.42
CA ILE A 106 -26.76 -6.71 -5.62
C ILE A 106 -28.10 -6.60 -4.85
N PRO A 107 -29.09 -7.47 -5.10
CA PRO A 107 -30.46 -7.29 -4.61
C PRO A 107 -30.64 -7.45 -3.10
N TRP A 108 -29.66 -8.03 -2.39
CA TRP A 108 -29.72 -8.26 -0.93
C TRP A 108 -28.69 -7.44 -0.13
N PHE A 109 -28.25 -6.30 -0.70
CA PHE A 109 -27.19 -5.46 -0.17
C PHE A 109 -27.34 -5.11 1.32
N ARG A 110 -28.52 -4.60 1.74
CA ARG A 110 -28.76 -4.07 3.09
C ARG A 110 -28.43 -5.08 4.18
N SER A 111 -28.89 -6.32 4.04
CA SER A 111 -28.70 -7.38 5.02
C SER A 111 -27.28 -7.94 5.00
N ILE A 112 -26.68 -8.11 3.83
CA ILE A 112 -25.27 -8.54 3.69
C ILE A 112 -24.34 -7.52 4.36
N GLN A 113 -24.61 -6.21 4.18
CA GLN A 113 -23.87 -5.15 4.86
C GLN A 113 -24.05 -5.22 6.38
N LEU A 114 -25.27 -5.45 6.87
CA LEU A 114 -25.58 -5.55 8.30
C LEU A 114 -24.89 -6.75 8.97
N THR A 115 -24.93 -7.94 8.35
CA THR A 115 -24.21 -9.12 8.83
C THR A 115 -22.71 -8.86 8.86
N TRP A 116 -22.15 -8.24 7.80
CA TRP A 116 -20.72 -7.95 7.73
C TRP A 116 -20.27 -6.90 8.74
N THR A 117 -21.05 -5.84 9.01
CA THR A 117 -20.70 -4.85 10.05
C THR A 117 -20.81 -5.44 11.45
N ILE A 118 -21.80 -6.29 11.73
CA ILE A 118 -21.91 -7.01 13.01
C ILE A 118 -20.69 -7.91 13.21
N VAL A 119 -20.36 -8.78 12.24
CA VAL A 119 -19.19 -9.68 12.33
C VAL A 119 -17.89 -8.88 12.52
N THR A 120 -17.71 -7.79 11.78
CA THR A 120 -16.52 -6.94 11.91
C THR A 120 -16.45 -6.26 13.28
N LEU A 121 -17.58 -5.76 13.80
CA LEU A 121 -17.65 -5.16 15.13
C LEU A 121 -17.36 -6.18 16.23
N CYS A 122 -17.91 -7.39 16.16
CA CYS A 122 -17.64 -8.47 17.11
C CYS A 122 -16.16 -8.86 17.11
N LEU A 123 -15.53 -9.02 15.94
CA LEU A 123 -14.11 -9.30 15.81
C LEU A 123 -13.25 -8.20 16.43
N ILE A 124 -13.56 -6.92 16.15
CA ILE A 124 -12.83 -5.78 16.72
C ILE A 124 -12.98 -5.73 18.25
N VAL A 125 -14.20 -5.83 18.79
CA VAL A 125 -14.43 -5.77 20.24
C VAL A 125 -13.74 -6.92 20.98
N PHE A 126 -13.77 -8.13 20.42
CA PHE A 126 -13.07 -9.28 20.98
C PHE A 126 -11.54 -9.13 20.92
N GLN A 127 -11.00 -8.74 19.76
CA GLN A 127 -9.56 -8.50 19.57
C GLN A 127 -9.05 -7.41 20.51
N MET A 128 -9.78 -6.30 20.66
CA MET A 128 -9.37 -5.19 21.52
C MET A 128 -9.26 -5.59 23.00
N ARG A 129 -10.08 -6.53 23.49
CA ARG A 129 -9.93 -7.08 24.85
C ARG A 129 -8.60 -7.82 25.00
N PHE A 130 -8.29 -8.74 24.09
CA PHE A 130 -7.04 -9.49 24.10
C PHE A 130 -5.80 -8.58 23.94
N VAL A 131 -5.90 -7.52 23.14
CA VAL A 131 -4.82 -6.52 22.97
C VAL A 131 -4.59 -5.72 24.26
N LEU A 132 -5.65 -5.26 24.94
CA LEU A 132 -5.54 -4.60 26.25
C LEU A 132 -4.91 -5.55 27.28
N ASP A 133 -5.40 -6.79 27.37
CA ASP A 133 -4.86 -7.82 28.26
C ASP A 133 -3.40 -8.17 27.97
N SER A 134 -2.92 -7.92 26.75
CA SER A 134 -1.50 -8.07 26.37
C SER A 134 -0.68 -6.86 26.82
N ILE A 135 -1.17 -5.63 26.58
CA ILE A 135 -0.47 -4.38 26.93
C ILE A 135 -0.32 -4.19 28.45
N CYS A 136 -1.32 -4.62 29.23
CA CYS A 136 -1.23 -4.58 30.70
C CYS A 136 -0.18 -5.56 31.27
N LYS A 137 0.16 -6.62 30.54
CA LYS A 137 1.25 -7.57 30.89
C LYS A 137 2.63 -7.14 30.38
N GLY A 138 2.73 -5.94 29.77
CA GLY A 138 3.97 -5.35 29.25
C GLY A 138 3.91 -5.05 27.75
N LEU A 139 4.46 -3.91 27.35
CA LEU A 139 4.50 -3.44 25.94
C LEU A 139 5.17 -4.45 24.99
N VAL A 140 6.09 -5.28 25.48
CA VAL A 140 6.79 -6.31 24.71
C VAL A 140 5.83 -7.25 23.97
N TRP A 141 4.70 -7.62 24.58
CA TRP A 141 3.69 -8.52 23.97
C TRP A 141 2.98 -7.92 22.75
N LEU A 142 2.93 -6.59 22.66
CA LEU A 142 2.45 -5.86 21.49
C LEU A 142 3.59 -5.58 20.50
N PHE A 143 4.71 -5.07 21.00
CA PHE A 143 5.80 -4.55 20.16
C PHE A 143 6.54 -5.67 19.42
N PHE A 144 6.77 -6.82 20.07
CA PHE A 144 7.45 -7.96 19.45
C PHE A 144 6.71 -8.44 18.17
N PRO A 145 5.44 -8.91 18.21
CA PRO A 145 4.76 -9.37 16.99
C PRO A 145 4.57 -8.25 15.96
N ALA A 146 4.37 -6.99 16.37
CA ALA A 146 4.32 -5.87 15.45
C ALA A 146 5.65 -5.68 14.69
N SER A 147 6.79 -5.77 15.39
CA SER A 147 8.11 -5.68 14.77
C SER A 147 8.38 -6.82 13.79
N LEU A 148 7.93 -8.06 14.09
CA LEU A 148 8.06 -9.19 13.17
C LEU A 148 7.31 -8.97 11.86
N VAL A 149 6.08 -8.41 11.92
CA VAL A 149 5.28 -8.11 10.72
C VAL A 149 5.94 -7.03 9.86
N VAL A 150 6.45 -5.96 10.48
CA VAL A 150 7.15 -4.88 9.77
C VAL A 150 8.44 -5.39 9.14
N CYS A 151 9.26 -6.14 9.88
CA CYS A 151 10.49 -6.71 9.36
C CYS A 151 10.23 -7.71 8.22
N ASN A 152 9.19 -8.55 8.32
CA ASN A 152 8.81 -9.46 7.24
C ASN A 152 8.48 -8.74 5.93
N ASP A 153 7.67 -7.68 5.96
CA ASP A 153 7.32 -6.93 4.73
C ASP A 153 8.54 -6.15 4.18
N CYS A 154 9.38 -5.59 5.05
CA CYS A 154 10.65 -4.98 4.65
C CYS A 154 11.61 -5.99 4.00
N PHE A 155 11.85 -7.15 4.62
CA PHE A 155 12.71 -8.18 4.05
C PHE A 155 12.12 -8.79 2.78
N ALA A 156 10.80 -8.92 2.64
CA ALA A 156 10.17 -9.34 1.40
C ALA A 156 10.48 -8.37 0.24
N TYR A 157 10.49 -7.06 0.49
CA TYR A 157 10.95 -6.07 -0.48
C TYR A 157 12.45 -6.19 -0.77
N PHE A 158 13.31 -6.26 0.25
CA PHE A 158 14.77 -6.33 0.05
C PHE A 158 15.22 -7.63 -0.64
N CYS A 159 14.81 -8.80 -0.15
CA CYS A 159 15.12 -10.09 -0.77
C CYS A 159 14.51 -10.18 -2.18
N GLY A 160 13.26 -9.73 -2.36
CA GLY A 160 12.62 -9.67 -3.68
C GLY A 160 13.37 -8.79 -4.68
N LYS A 161 13.99 -7.69 -4.23
CA LYS A 161 14.77 -6.76 -5.07
C LYS A 161 16.20 -7.22 -5.33
N LEU A 162 16.83 -7.93 -4.38
CA LEU A 162 18.21 -8.42 -4.48
C LEU A 162 18.32 -9.74 -5.27
N VAL A 163 17.33 -10.64 -5.11
CA VAL A 163 17.38 -12.02 -5.66
C VAL A 163 16.44 -12.20 -6.85
N GLY A 164 15.27 -11.54 -6.83
CA GLY A 164 14.03 -11.78 -7.62
C GLY A 164 14.06 -11.71 -9.16
N ARG A 165 15.20 -12.03 -9.79
CA ARG A 165 15.39 -12.17 -11.23
C ARG A 165 16.25 -13.38 -11.63
N ARG A 166 16.65 -14.27 -10.69
CA ARG A 166 17.72 -15.26 -10.97
C ARG A 166 17.46 -16.75 -10.72
N VAL A 167 16.42 -17.20 -10.01
CA VAL A 167 16.26 -18.65 -9.74
C VAL A 167 14.89 -19.21 -10.15
N PHE A 168 13.77 -18.54 -9.87
CA PHE A 168 12.44 -19.10 -10.08
C PHE A 168 11.42 -18.11 -10.68
N THR A 169 11.13 -18.27 -11.97
CA THR A 169 10.29 -17.35 -12.77
C THR A 169 8.78 -17.56 -12.62
N THR A 170 8.31 -18.44 -11.71
CA THR A 170 6.87 -18.68 -11.53
C THR A 170 6.26 -17.63 -10.58
N PRO A 171 5.16 -16.94 -10.96
CA PRO A 171 4.52 -15.95 -10.09
C PRO A 171 3.84 -16.64 -8.91
N PHE A 172 4.10 -16.15 -7.69
CA PHE A 172 3.60 -16.75 -6.44
C PHE A 172 2.07 -16.86 -6.42
N LEU A 173 1.38 -15.80 -6.86
CA LEU A 173 -0.06 -15.77 -7.13
C LEU A 173 -0.30 -15.09 -8.48
N LYS A 174 -1.20 -15.63 -9.32
CA LYS A 174 -1.69 -14.93 -10.53
C LYS A 174 -2.34 -13.57 -10.24
N LEU A 175 -2.73 -13.33 -8.98
CA LEU A 175 -3.31 -12.06 -8.50
C LEU A 175 -2.26 -10.98 -8.16
N SER A 176 -0.96 -11.31 -8.09
CA SER A 176 0.09 -10.34 -7.73
C SER A 176 1.42 -10.65 -8.45
N PRO A 177 1.61 -10.16 -9.69
CA PRO A 177 2.77 -10.52 -10.53
C PRO A 177 4.12 -10.01 -10.01
N ASN A 178 4.13 -9.13 -9.00
CA ASN A 178 5.34 -8.56 -8.41
C ASN A 178 5.85 -9.31 -7.16
N LYS A 179 5.19 -10.39 -6.71
CA LYS A 179 5.63 -11.20 -5.56
C LYS A 179 6.31 -12.50 -6.03
N THR A 180 7.59 -12.66 -5.67
CA THR A 180 8.41 -13.83 -5.98
C THR A 180 8.45 -14.80 -4.80
N TRP A 181 8.57 -16.12 -5.10
CA TRP A 181 8.83 -17.14 -4.08
C TRP A 181 10.13 -16.90 -3.32
N GLU A 182 11.17 -16.45 -4.02
CA GLU A 182 12.48 -16.09 -3.45
C GLU A 182 12.36 -14.97 -2.39
N GLY A 183 11.56 -13.94 -2.66
CA GLY A 183 11.34 -12.84 -1.72
C GLY A 183 10.60 -13.28 -0.46
N PHE A 184 9.59 -14.16 -0.61
CA PHE A 184 8.85 -14.73 0.52
C PHE A 184 9.71 -15.64 1.41
N LEU A 185 10.46 -16.56 0.80
CA LEU A 185 11.33 -17.48 1.54
C LEU A 185 12.51 -16.75 2.21
N GLY A 186 13.11 -15.76 1.53
CA GLY A 186 14.12 -14.89 2.11
C GLY A 186 13.60 -14.10 3.31
N ALA A 187 12.40 -13.49 3.18
CA ALA A 187 11.75 -12.78 4.27
C ALA A 187 11.48 -13.67 5.48
N PHE A 188 11.02 -14.90 5.27
CA PHE A 188 10.78 -15.88 6.33
C PHE A 188 12.08 -16.19 7.12
N VAL A 189 13.17 -16.51 6.43
CA VAL A 189 14.47 -16.81 7.07
C VAL A 189 15.03 -15.59 7.80
N CYS A 190 15.00 -14.40 7.18
CA CYS A 190 15.45 -13.16 7.81
C CYS A 190 14.60 -12.79 9.04
N THR A 191 13.28 -13.04 9.00
CA THR A 191 12.37 -12.78 10.12
C THR A 191 12.61 -13.75 11.28
N LEU A 192 12.97 -15.01 11.03
CA LEU A 192 13.34 -15.95 12.10
C LEU A 192 14.63 -15.52 12.83
N VAL A 193 15.66 -15.11 12.08
CA VAL A 193 16.92 -14.58 12.68
C VAL A 193 16.65 -13.30 13.45
N PHE A 194 15.85 -12.39 12.88
CA PHE A 194 15.43 -11.17 13.57
C PHE A 194 14.60 -11.45 14.83
N ALA A 195 13.71 -12.45 14.81
CA ALA A 195 12.89 -12.82 15.98
C ALA A 195 13.75 -13.26 17.17
N PHE A 196 14.80 -14.04 16.92
CA PHE A 196 15.73 -14.48 17.95
C PHE A 196 16.49 -13.31 18.59
N TRP A 197 17.05 -12.40 17.80
CA TRP A 197 17.77 -11.22 18.31
C TRP A 197 16.84 -10.18 18.96
N SER A 198 15.70 -9.87 18.34
CA SER A 198 14.76 -8.89 18.88
C SER A 198 14.14 -9.34 20.19
N SER A 199 13.81 -10.63 20.35
CA SER A 199 13.36 -11.18 21.63
C SER A 199 14.38 -10.92 22.75
N ALA A 200 15.66 -11.20 22.49
CA ALA A 200 16.73 -10.95 23.47
C ALA A 200 16.94 -9.46 23.80
N LEU A 201 16.84 -8.56 22.82
CA LEU A 201 16.97 -7.11 23.03
C LEU A 201 15.78 -6.53 23.80
N LEU A 202 14.55 -6.93 23.46
CA LEU A 202 13.34 -6.48 24.17
C LEU A 202 13.30 -6.99 25.62
N ALA A 203 13.86 -8.18 25.87
CA ALA A 203 14.01 -8.75 27.21
C ALA A 203 15.03 -8.02 28.11
N GLN A 204 15.87 -7.13 27.56
CA GLN A 204 16.83 -6.33 28.35
C GLN A 204 16.24 -5.00 28.85
N SER A 205 15.14 -4.52 28.26
CA SER A 205 14.54 -3.21 28.60
C SER A 205 13.41 -3.35 29.63
N PRO A 206 13.62 -3.03 30.92
CA PRO A 206 12.58 -3.21 31.95
C PRO A 206 11.33 -2.38 31.64
N TRP A 207 11.50 -1.20 31.02
CA TRP A 207 10.41 -0.30 30.63
C TRP A 207 9.41 -0.91 29.60
N MET A 208 9.80 -1.93 28.82
CA MET A 208 8.87 -2.66 27.93
C MET A 208 8.29 -3.94 28.52
N ILE A 209 8.84 -4.42 29.64
CA ILE A 209 8.45 -5.69 30.29
C ILE A 209 7.58 -5.42 31.52
N CYS A 210 7.75 -4.26 32.15
CA CYS A 210 6.97 -3.83 33.31
C CYS A 210 5.46 -3.98 33.03
N PRO A 211 4.71 -4.73 33.85
CA PRO A 211 3.26 -4.71 33.76
C PRO A 211 2.75 -3.33 34.17
N LEU A 212 1.55 -2.99 33.72
CA LEU A 212 0.83 -1.87 34.28
C LEU A 212 0.19 -2.35 35.59
N GLU A 213 0.99 -2.34 36.66
CA GLU A 213 0.49 -2.46 38.04
C GLU A 213 -0.65 -1.44 38.23
N SER A 214 -1.67 -1.83 39.00
CA SER A 214 -3.00 -1.22 38.90
C SER A 214 -3.00 0.31 38.99
N ILE A 215 -3.88 0.93 38.19
CA ILE A 215 -4.36 2.29 38.46
C ILE A 215 -5.19 2.22 39.75
N GLU A 216 -4.51 2.27 40.89
CA GLU A 216 -5.13 2.58 42.18
C GLU A 216 -5.63 4.02 42.09
N VAL A 217 -6.94 4.16 41.90
CA VAL A 217 -7.64 5.42 42.12
C VAL A 217 -7.68 5.64 43.63
N GLN A 218 -6.81 6.53 44.12
CA GLN A 218 -6.97 7.16 45.44
C GLN A 218 -8.07 8.23 45.40
#